data_AF-A0A3A1YA65-F1
#
_entry.id   AF-A0A3A1YA65-F1
#
_cell.length_a   1.000
_cell.length_b   1.000
_cell.length_c   1.000
_cell.angle_alpha   90.00
_cell.angle_beta   90.00
_cell.angle_gamma   90.00
#
_symmetry.space_group_name_H-M   'P 1'
#
loop_
_entity.id
_entity.type
_entity.pdbx_description
1 polymer ?
#
loop_
_entity_poly.entity_id
_entity_poly.type
_entity_poly.pdbx_seq_one_letter_code
_entity_poly.pdbx_strand_id
1 'polypeptide(L)'
;MSNKTNYVNHGENVNVENKDVNVTGTAEVKGTKSATVKNSSISAGNGVNIRGGSVNIQGSSIISGKNVVIGGDNVVLDNANIVSSDNLEINSQNTKVQNEVNLEAAKAKLKGQSLEVNDDSQLNVKAQDYSEEVDNKVLGNNASINVNGSKEDK
;
A
#
# COMPACT_ATOMS: atom_id res chain seq x y z
N MET A 1 -13.19 -18.90 -18.35
CA MET A 1 -13.40 -17.87 -17.31
C MET A 1 -13.33 -16.52 -18.00
N SER A 2 -14.30 -15.62 -17.79
CA SER A 2 -14.21 -14.26 -18.33
C SER A 2 -13.13 -13.55 -17.53
N ASN A 3 -11.97 -13.30 -18.16
CA ASN A 3 -10.95 -12.45 -17.56
C ASN A 3 -11.52 -11.04 -17.54
N LYS A 4 -11.99 -10.59 -16.36
CA LYS A 4 -12.33 -9.18 -16.18
C LYS A 4 -11.08 -8.37 -16.48
N THR A 5 -11.18 -7.49 -17.46
CA THR A 5 -10.09 -6.59 -17.81
C THR A 5 -9.82 -5.63 -16.67
N ASN A 6 -10.85 -5.04 -16.06
CA ASN A 6 -10.69 -4.09 -14.96
C ASN A 6 -11.62 -4.42 -13.78
N TYR A 7 -11.24 -3.93 -12.61
CA TYR A 7 -12.07 -3.88 -11.41
C TYR A 7 -12.25 -2.43 -11.00
N VAL A 8 -13.49 -2.00 -10.76
CA VAL A 8 -13.81 -0.63 -10.34
C VAL A 8 -14.80 -0.71 -9.19
N ASN A 9 -14.43 -0.13 -8.05
CA ASN A 9 -15.29 -0.02 -6.88
C ASN A 9 -15.20 1.39 -6.30
N HIS A 10 -16.18 2.21 -6.64
CA HIS A 10 -16.22 3.63 -6.30
C HIS A 10 -17.44 3.95 -5.43
N GLY A 11 -17.30 4.91 -4.52
CA GLY A 11 -18.39 5.35 -3.67
C GLY A 11 -17.95 6.40 -2.66
N GLU A 12 -18.81 6.69 -1.70
CA GLU A 12 -18.46 7.57 -0.59
C GLU A 12 -17.57 6.83 0.41
N ASN A 13 -18.03 5.65 0.85
CA ASN A 13 -17.29 4.71 1.67
C ASN A 13 -17.21 3.38 0.92
N VAL A 14 -16.01 2.98 0.51
CA VAL A 14 -15.78 1.74 -0.22
C VAL A 14 -15.13 0.70 0.70
N ASN A 15 -15.70 -0.50 0.74
CA ASN A 15 -15.14 -1.64 1.46
C ASN A 15 -14.93 -2.83 0.51
N VAL A 16 -13.70 -3.35 0.49
CA VAL A 16 -13.33 -4.61 -0.14
C VAL A 16 -12.89 -5.54 1.00
N GLU A 17 -13.79 -6.43 1.41
CA GLU A 17 -13.56 -7.32 2.55
C GLU A 17 -13.82 -8.78 2.15
N ASN A 18 -12.90 -9.67 2.55
CA ASN A 18 -12.95 -11.11 2.23
C ASN A 18 -13.15 -11.39 0.73
N LYS A 19 -12.40 -10.68 -0.12
CA LYS A 19 -12.51 -10.78 -1.59
C LYS A 19 -11.16 -11.03 -2.25
N ASP A 20 -11.20 -11.87 -3.28
CA ASP A 20 -10.11 -12.06 -4.23
C ASP A 20 -10.48 -11.39 -5.56
N VAL A 21 -9.77 -10.31 -5.88
CA VAL A 21 -9.89 -9.57 -7.15
C VAL A 21 -8.69 -9.90 -8.00
N ASN A 22 -8.91 -10.51 -9.17
CA ASN A 22 -7.86 -10.79 -10.14
C ASN A 22 -8.29 -10.26 -11.52
N VAL A 23 -7.54 -9.30 -12.06
CA VAL A 23 -7.82 -8.63 -13.33
C VAL A 23 -6.55 -8.42 -14.15
N THR A 24 -6.67 -8.43 -15.47
CA THR A 24 -5.49 -8.29 -16.35
C THR A 24 -5.09 -6.83 -16.59
N GLY A 25 -6.03 -5.90 -16.43
CA GLY A 25 -5.86 -4.46 -16.54
C GLY A 25 -5.70 -3.82 -15.18
N THR A 26 -6.55 -2.86 -14.83
CA THR A 26 -6.43 -2.06 -13.60
C THR A 26 -7.48 -2.43 -12.55
N ALA A 27 -7.11 -2.31 -11.28
CA ALA A 27 -8.04 -2.35 -10.15
C ALA A 27 -8.11 -0.99 -9.46
N GLU A 28 -9.29 -0.39 -9.41
CA GLU A 28 -9.57 0.89 -8.77
C GLU A 28 -10.49 0.71 -7.56
N VAL A 29 -10.04 1.16 -6.39
CA VAL A 29 -10.83 1.22 -5.15
C VAL A 29 -10.83 2.66 -4.68
N LYS A 30 -11.96 3.36 -4.85
CA LYS A 30 -12.03 4.81 -4.61
C LYS A 30 -13.20 5.19 -3.72
N GLY A 31 -12.91 5.53 -2.46
CA GLY A 31 -13.87 6.21 -1.58
C GLY A 31 -13.64 7.71 -1.62
N THR A 32 -14.68 8.55 -1.59
CA THR A 32 -14.46 9.99 -1.35
C THR A 32 -14.09 10.24 0.11
N LYS A 33 -14.74 9.55 1.05
CA LYS A 33 -14.45 9.60 2.49
C LYS A 33 -13.49 8.50 2.91
N SER A 34 -13.77 7.26 2.58
CA SER A 34 -12.91 6.14 2.98
C SER A 34 -12.84 5.01 1.97
N ALA A 35 -11.65 4.44 1.79
CA ALA A 35 -11.44 3.17 1.09
C ALA A 35 -10.81 2.16 2.06
N THR A 36 -11.43 1.00 2.23
CA THR A 36 -10.93 -0.07 3.09
C THR A 36 -10.72 -1.35 2.29
N VAL A 37 -9.57 -1.98 2.47
CA VAL A 37 -9.27 -3.33 2.00
C VAL A 37 -8.90 -4.18 3.21
N LYS A 38 -9.65 -5.25 3.45
CA LYS A 38 -9.48 -6.08 4.64
C LYS A 38 -9.59 -7.56 4.29
N ASN A 39 -8.65 -8.38 4.78
CA ASN A 39 -8.63 -9.82 4.51
C ASN A 39 -8.85 -10.15 3.03
N SER A 40 -8.25 -9.36 2.12
CA SER A 40 -8.54 -9.42 0.69
C SER A 40 -7.27 -9.42 -0.14
N SER A 41 -7.33 -10.07 -1.30
CA SER A 41 -6.27 -10.04 -2.30
C SER A 41 -6.74 -9.25 -3.52
N ILE A 42 -5.93 -8.29 -3.97
CA ILE A 42 -6.15 -7.55 -5.21
C ILE A 42 -4.92 -7.72 -6.08
N SER A 43 -5.09 -8.37 -7.24
CA SER A 43 -4.05 -8.54 -8.25
C SER A 43 -4.49 -7.95 -9.58
N ALA A 44 -3.71 -7.02 -10.11
CA ALA A 44 -4.01 -6.31 -11.35
C ALA A 44 -2.79 -6.21 -12.26
N GLY A 45 -2.89 -6.74 -13.49
CA GLY A 45 -1.76 -6.79 -14.42
C GLY A 45 -1.14 -5.42 -14.74
N ASN A 46 -1.95 -4.38 -14.92
CA ASN A 46 -1.45 -3.02 -15.21
C ASN A 46 -1.22 -2.18 -13.95
N GLY A 47 -1.97 -2.43 -12.88
CA GLY A 47 -1.79 -1.75 -11.61
C GLY A 47 -3.02 -1.62 -10.73
N VAL A 48 -2.78 -1.24 -9.48
CA VAL A 48 -3.79 -1.04 -8.45
C VAL A 48 -3.76 0.42 -7.97
N ASN A 49 -4.94 1.03 -7.86
CA ASN A 49 -5.10 2.40 -7.37
C ASN A 49 -6.14 2.43 -6.23
N ILE A 50 -5.68 2.69 -5.01
CA ILE A 50 -6.54 2.76 -3.81
C ILE A 50 -6.52 4.19 -3.29
N ARG A 51 -7.68 4.86 -3.29
CA ARG A 51 -7.79 6.25 -2.88
C ARG A 51 -8.99 6.57 -2.00
N GLY A 52 -8.81 7.50 -1.08
CA GLY A 52 -9.89 8.20 -0.38
C GLY A 52 -9.41 9.12 0.72
N GLY A 53 -10.31 9.84 1.40
CA GLY A 53 -9.91 10.70 2.54
C GLY A 53 -9.15 9.91 3.60
N SER A 54 -9.64 8.72 3.95
CA SER A 54 -8.88 7.72 4.70
C SER A 54 -8.77 6.41 3.92
N VAL A 55 -7.58 5.82 3.88
CA VAL A 55 -7.33 4.50 3.30
C VAL A 55 -6.86 3.55 4.40
N ASN A 56 -7.53 2.41 4.54
CA ASN A 56 -7.15 1.37 5.51
C ASN A 56 -6.92 0.06 4.78
N ILE A 57 -5.69 -0.47 4.83
CA ILE A 57 -5.33 -1.78 4.27
C ILE A 57 -4.91 -2.65 5.44
N GLN A 58 -5.70 -3.67 5.74
CA GLN A 58 -5.56 -4.42 6.98
C GLN A 58 -5.82 -5.93 6.84
N GLY A 59 -5.48 -6.68 7.89
CA GLY A 59 -5.89 -8.08 8.03
C GLY A 59 -5.25 -9.01 7.01
N SER A 60 -3.92 -8.96 6.89
CA SER A 60 -3.17 -9.81 5.94
C SER A 60 -3.56 -9.58 4.48
N SER A 61 -4.05 -8.38 4.14
CA SER A 61 -4.41 -8.05 2.75
C SER A 61 -3.18 -8.02 1.85
N ILE A 62 -3.35 -8.51 0.62
CA ILE A 62 -2.30 -8.56 -0.40
C ILE A 62 -2.70 -7.67 -1.58
N ILE A 63 -1.88 -6.68 -1.91
CA ILE A 63 -2.08 -5.80 -3.06
C ILE A 63 -0.95 -6.02 -4.05
N SER A 64 -1.25 -6.37 -5.29
CA SER A 64 -0.24 -6.67 -6.31
C SER A 64 -0.58 -6.11 -7.68
N GLY A 65 0.41 -5.54 -8.36
CA GLY A 65 0.26 -5.14 -9.76
C GLY A 65 1.52 -4.54 -10.36
N LYS A 66 1.48 -4.15 -11.64
CA LYS A 66 2.65 -3.49 -12.24
C LYS A 66 2.97 -2.18 -11.52
N ASN A 67 2.01 -1.28 -11.40
CA ASN A 67 2.12 -0.08 -10.58
C ASN A 67 1.10 -0.13 -9.43
N VAL A 68 1.51 0.23 -8.22
CA VAL A 68 0.59 0.32 -7.08
C VAL A 68 0.64 1.74 -6.54
N VAL A 69 -0.52 2.37 -6.45
CA VAL A 69 -0.67 3.72 -5.90
C VAL A 69 -1.69 3.68 -4.77
N ILE A 70 -1.28 4.11 -3.59
CA ILE A 70 -2.12 4.25 -2.41
C ILE A 70 -2.08 5.70 -2.00
N GLY A 71 -3.23 6.36 -1.89
CA GLY A 71 -3.23 7.75 -1.47
C GLY A 71 -4.50 8.23 -0.79
N GLY A 72 -4.32 9.13 0.16
CA GLY A 72 -5.40 9.69 0.97
C GLY A 72 -4.86 10.65 2.02
N ASP A 73 -5.74 11.35 2.73
CA ASP A 73 -5.26 12.22 3.81
C ASP A 73 -4.60 11.37 4.90
N ASN A 74 -5.23 10.24 5.27
CA ASN A 74 -4.69 9.29 6.24
C ASN A 74 -4.63 7.88 5.64
N VAL A 75 -3.45 7.26 5.66
CA VAL A 75 -3.23 5.87 5.23
C VAL A 75 -2.86 5.04 6.44
N VAL A 76 -3.60 3.97 6.72
CA VAL A 76 -3.26 2.96 7.72
C VAL A 76 -2.93 1.65 7.02
N LEU A 77 -1.74 1.13 7.30
CA LEU A 77 -1.27 -0.17 6.86
C LEU A 77 -1.12 -1.05 8.09
N ASP A 78 -1.87 -2.14 8.15
CA ASP A 78 -1.90 -3.04 9.31
C ASP A 78 -1.79 -4.50 8.85
N ASN A 79 -0.66 -5.14 9.12
CA ASN A 79 -0.43 -6.51 8.67
C ASN A 79 -0.67 -6.65 7.15
N ALA A 80 -0.02 -5.81 6.34
CA ALA A 80 -0.31 -5.67 4.91
C ALA A 80 0.90 -5.99 4.04
N ASN A 81 0.67 -6.67 2.91
CA ASN A 81 1.69 -6.99 1.92
C ASN A 81 1.37 -6.31 0.59
N ILE A 82 2.24 -5.39 0.15
CA ILE A 82 2.04 -4.61 -1.06
C ILE A 82 3.21 -4.85 -2.01
N VAL A 83 2.91 -5.37 -3.20
CA VAL A 83 3.89 -5.80 -4.18
C VAL A 83 3.68 -5.07 -5.50
N SER A 84 4.73 -4.47 -6.02
CA SER A 84 4.77 -3.89 -7.35
C SER A 84 5.90 -4.51 -8.16
N SER A 85 5.68 -4.78 -9.45
CA SER A 85 6.79 -5.15 -10.33
C SER A 85 7.55 -3.94 -10.90
N ASP A 86 7.05 -2.73 -10.70
CA ASP A 86 7.62 -1.48 -11.21
C ASP A 86 7.59 -0.41 -10.11
N ASN A 87 6.54 0.41 -10.04
CA ASN A 87 6.43 1.51 -9.07
C ASN A 87 5.40 1.24 -7.98
N LEU A 88 5.81 1.41 -6.73
CA LEU A 88 4.95 1.54 -5.57
C LEU A 88 5.02 2.99 -5.05
N GLU A 89 3.89 3.69 -4.99
CA GLU A 89 3.78 5.01 -4.37
C GLU A 89 2.73 4.99 -3.26
N ILE A 90 3.13 5.39 -2.05
CA ILE A 90 2.23 5.75 -0.97
C ILE A 90 2.32 7.26 -0.80
N ASN A 91 1.21 7.96 -1.00
CA ASN A 91 1.15 9.42 -0.98
C ASN A 91 0.00 9.87 -0.08
N SER A 92 0.34 10.33 1.12
CA SER A 92 -0.64 10.71 2.14
C SER A 92 -0.23 11.92 2.95
N GLN A 93 -1.14 12.53 3.72
CA GLN A 93 -0.68 13.46 4.74
C GLN A 93 -0.04 12.68 5.89
N ASN A 94 -0.71 11.64 6.38
CA ASN A 94 -0.21 10.79 7.46
C ASN A 94 -0.26 9.31 7.04
N THR A 95 0.84 8.60 7.19
CA THR A 95 0.90 7.14 7.10
C THR A 95 1.12 6.55 8.48
N LYS A 96 0.30 5.57 8.87
CA LYS A 96 0.44 4.80 10.10
C LYS A 96 0.67 3.32 9.78
N VAL A 97 1.72 2.75 10.34
CA VAL A 97 2.07 1.33 10.22
C VAL A 97 1.78 0.63 11.55
N GLN A 98 1.09 -0.51 11.46
CA GLN A 98 0.79 -1.38 12.60
C GLN A 98 1.16 -2.83 12.25
N ASN A 99 1.61 -3.57 13.27
CA ASN A 99 2.12 -4.93 13.11
C ASN A 99 3.22 -4.97 12.04
N GLU A 100 3.26 -6.02 11.21
CA GLU A 100 4.24 -6.16 10.13
C GLU A 100 3.66 -5.68 8.80
N VAL A 101 4.31 -4.73 8.14
CA VAL A 101 3.96 -4.27 6.79
C VAL A 101 5.12 -4.48 5.86
N ASN A 102 4.87 -5.16 4.74
CA ASN A 102 5.88 -5.46 3.72
C ASN A 102 5.55 -4.71 2.43
N LEU A 103 6.51 -3.92 1.96
CA LEU A 103 6.48 -3.20 0.70
C LEU A 103 7.57 -3.76 -0.21
N GLU A 104 7.20 -4.36 -1.34
CA GLU A 104 8.16 -4.87 -2.33
C GLU A 104 7.91 -4.19 -3.68
N ALA A 105 8.94 -3.56 -4.26
CA ALA A 105 8.83 -2.91 -5.56
C ALA A 105 10.18 -2.84 -6.27
N ALA A 106 10.20 -2.59 -7.59
CA ALA A 106 11.44 -2.15 -8.22
C ALA A 106 11.80 -0.75 -7.71
N LYS A 107 10.81 0.14 -7.68
CA LYS A 107 10.90 1.50 -7.12
C LYS A 107 9.80 1.72 -6.09
N ALA A 108 10.17 2.11 -4.89
CA ALA A 108 9.22 2.45 -3.84
C ALA A 108 9.38 3.91 -3.43
N LYS A 109 8.26 4.63 -3.37
CA LYS A 109 8.20 6.01 -2.92
C LYS A 109 7.18 6.17 -1.80
N LEU A 110 7.64 6.70 -0.66
CA LEU A 110 6.78 7.06 0.46
C LEU A 110 6.79 8.58 0.63
N LYS A 111 5.61 9.20 0.55
CA LYS A 111 5.44 10.65 0.64
C LYS A 111 4.41 10.99 1.70
N GLY A 112 4.72 11.98 2.53
CA GLY A 112 3.72 12.60 3.39
C GLY A 112 4.28 13.58 4.41
N GLN A 113 3.39 14.16 5.20
CA GLN A 113 3.78 15.01 6.32
C GLN A 113 4.28 14.17 7.49
N SER A 114 3.64 13.03 7.76
CA SER A 114 4.07 12.14 8.83
C SER A 114 4.05 10.66 8.46
N LEU A 115 5.02 9.94 9.03
CA LEU A 115 5.07 8.47 9.11
C LEU A 115 5.13 8.07 10.58
N GLU A 116 4.13 7.34 11.04
CA GLU A 116 4.10 6.73 12.37
C GLU A 116 4.24 5.21 12.23
N VAL A 117 5.21 4.61 12.90
CA VAL A 117 5.30 3.15 13.07
C VAL A 117 5.02 2.85 14.53
N ASN A 118 3.92 2.16 14.81
CA ASN A 118 3.45 1.88 16.17
C ASN A 118 4.44 1.02 16.98
N ASP A 119 4.23 0.97 18.30
CA ASP A 119 4.92 0.03 19.19
C ASP A 119 4.87 -1.40 18.64
N ASP A 120 6.00 -2.11 18.77
CA ASP A 120 6.23 -3.49 18.32
C ASP A 120 5.90 -3.73 16.82
N SER A 121 5.83 -2.68 16.01
CA SER A 121 5.49 -2.75 14.57
C SER A 121 6.72 -2.62 13.67
N GLN A 122 6.62 -3.13 12.45
CA GLN A 122 7.72 -3.16 11.49
C GLN A 122 7.24 -2.72 10.10
N LEU A 123 7.97 -1.79 9.49
CA LEU A 123 7.84 -1.46 8.08
C LEU A 123 9.06 -2.02 7.33
N ASN A 124 8.84 -3.06 6.53
CA ASN A 124 9.88 -3.65 5.70
C ASN A 124 9.72 -3.15 4.26
N VAL A 125 10.74 -2.50 3.72
CA VAL A 125 10.77 -2.00 2.35
C VAL A 125 11.87 -2.71 1.59
N LYS A 126 11.50 -3.47 0.56
CA LYS A 126 12.41 -4.13 -0.37
C LYS A 126 12.26 -3.47 -1.74
N ALA A 127 13.16 -2.54 -2.06
CA ALA A 127 13.14 -1.84 -3.33
C ALA A 127 14.55 -1.52 -3.84
N GLN A 128 14.78 -1.64 -5.15
CA GLN A 128 16.06 -1.27 -5.76
C GLN A 128 16.32 0.23 -5.65
N ASP A 129 15.25 1.01 -5.82
CA ASP A 129 15.23 2.45 -5.66
C ASP A 129 14.17 2.82 -4.62
N TYR A 130 14.62 3.32 -3.46
CA TYR A 130 13.74 3.79 -2.41
C TYR A 130 13.90 5.29 -2.21
N SER A 131 12.79 6.02 -2.29
CA SER A 131 12.72 7.45 -2.01
C SER A 131 11.71 7.70 -0.91
N GLU A 132 12.13 8.43 0.11
CA GLU A 132 11.27 8.86 1.20
C GLU A 132 11.24 10.38 1.29
N GLU A 133 10.05 10.95 1.15
CA GLU A 133 9.75 12.38 1.26
C GLU A 133 8.74 12.56 2.40
N VAL A 134 9.19 12.27 3.64
CA VAL A 134 8.39 12.38 4.86
C VAL A 134 8.97 13.45 5.78
N ASP A 135 8.15 14.43 6.18
CA ASP A 135 8.62 15.55 7.00
C ASP A 135 8.89 15.14 8.47
N ASN A 136 8.02 14.32 9.05
CA ASN A 136 8.11 13.88 10.44
C ASN A 136 7.98 12.37 10.58
N LYS A 137 8.91 11.72 11.30
CA LYS A 137 8.85 10.29 11.57
C LYS A 137 8.73 10.04 13.06
N VAL A 138 7.76 9.22 13.44
CA VAL A 138 7.53 8.79 14.82
C VAL A 138 7.64 7.28 14.86
N LEU A 139 8.57 6.79 15.69
CA LEU A 139 8.75 5.36 15.94
C LEU A 139 8.32 5.07 17.37
N GLY A 140 7.39 4.12 17.51
CA GLY A 140 7.00 3.55 18.78
C GLY A 140 8.11 2.71 19.43
N ASN A 141 7.85 2.22 20.62
CA ASN A 141 8.75 1.32 21.34
C ASN A 141 8.96 0.03 20.54
N ASN A 142 10.21 -0.39 20.37
CA ASN A 142 10.60 -1.56 19.55
C ASN A 142 10.13 -1.52 18.08
N ALA A 143 9.68 -0.36 17.60
CA ALA A 143 9.30 -0.19 16.20
C ALA A 143 10.55 -0.20 15.30
N SER A 144 10.41 -0.67 14.07
CA SER A 144 11.51 -0.66 13.10
C SER A 144 11.06 -0.30 11.68
N ILE A 145 11.96 0.35 10.94
CA ILE A 145 11.86 0.53 9.49
C ILE A 145 13.09 -0.13 8.89
N ASN A 146 12.88 -1.18 8.10
CA ASN A 146 13.94 -1.97 7.48
C ASN A 146 13.91 -1.73 5.97
N VAL A 147 14.90 -1.02 5.43
CA VAL A 147 14.99 -0.76 3.99
C VAL A 147 16.12 -1.58 3.39
N ASN A 148 15.76 -2.59 2.59
CA ASN A 148 16.68 -3.46 1.89
C ASN A 148 16.66 -3.14 0.39
N GLY A 149 17.69 -2.45 -0.09
CA GLY A 149 17.92 -2.24 -1.51
C GLY A 149 19.02 -3.14 -2.04
N SER A 150 18.71 -3.96 -3.04
CA SER A 150 19.74 -4.63 -3.84
C SER A 150 20.32 -3.60 -4.83
N LYS A 151 21.27 -2.78 -4.37
CA LYS A 151 22.34 -2.36 -5.28
C LYS A 151 23.33 -3.50 -5.31
N GLU A 152 23.16 -4.43 -6.25
CA GLU A 152 24.32 -5.16 -6.74
C GLU A 152 25.19 -4.13 -7.46
N ASP A 153 26.20 -3.61 -6.76
CA ASP A 153 27.30 -2.91 -7.39
C ASP A 153 27.91 -3.87 -8.43
N LYS A 154 27.83 -3.51 -9.71
CA LYS A 154 28.59 -4.13 -10.81
C LYS A 154 29.73 -3.22 -11.22
#